data_AF-A0A950P225-F1
#
_entry.id   AF-A0A950P225-F1
#
_cell.length_a   1.000
_cell.length_b   1.000
_cell.length_c   1.000
_cell.angle_alpha   90.00
_cell.angle_beta   90.00
_cell.angle_gamma   90.00
#
_symmetry.space_group_name_H-M   'P 1'
#
loop_
_entity.id
_entity.type
_entity.pdbx_description
1 polymer ?
#
loop_
_entity_poly.entity_id
_entity_poly.type
_entity_poly.pdbx_seq_one_letter_code
_entity_poly.pdbx_strand_id
1 'polypeptide(L)'
;DPCTPGLSTTVYTPALNKRVRVEHPKAVKHPAIDCFYVYPTVSGQTTGNSNLHIDPEERSIALYQAARYSQECRVFAPTYREVTLEGIGLGKTTTKPNPALALADVRRAFHTYLAKYNHGRGFVLIGHSQGSFVLRSLIAKDVDPKASVRRRLVSAILLGGNVLIKRGSDVGGDFKHIPACHRPSQIGCVIAFSTFDQPVPPGSFFGRPLPILGTKTPPKDVVLCTNPASLGGGSGLLDPIFPSAPFDPKSALAAGIAILGIKAPTPPTVWWSAPGSYSARCSSANDANVLEVTARDGARTPNPSPDATWGLHLMDANIALGNLISIVGKEAAAFVARGVLDQGSYGTQIQHATR
;
A
#
# COMPACT_ATOMS: atom_id res chain seq x y z
N ASP A 1 4.37 -19.85 3.47
CA ASP A 1 3.53 -18.71 3.08
C ASP A 1 4.41 -17.46 3.09
N PRO A 2 4.57 -16.73 1.97
CA PRO A 2 5.43 -15.54 1.91
C PRO A 2 4.94 -14.39 2.79
N CYS A 3 3.67 -14.39 3.22
CA CYS A 3 3.08 -13.35 4.04
C CYS A 3 3.30 -13.52 5.56
N THR A 4 3.82 -14.66 6.01
CA THR A 4 3.99 -14.99 7.44
C THR A 4 5.42 -15.44 7.81
N PRO A 5 6.48 -14.75 7.34
CA PRO A 5 7.85 -15.07 7.73
C PRO A 5 8.12 -14.62 9.18
N GLY A 6 9.29 -14.98 9.71
CA GLY A 6 9.76 -14.39 10.97
C GLY A 6 9.85 -12.86 10.88
N LEU A 7 9.62 -12.16 12.00
CA LEU A 7 9.59 -10.69 12.03
C LEU A 7 10.89 -10.05 12.52
N SER A 8 11.91 -10.84 12.88
CA SER A 8 13.17 -10.31 13.41
C SER A 8 13.82 -9.33 12.42
N THR A 9 14.28 -8.18 12.95
CA THR A 9 14.75 -7.04 12.16
C THR A 9 16.09 -6.55 12.69
N THR A 10 17.11 -6.46 11.83
CA THR A 10 18.34 -5.73 12.17
C THR A 10 18.14 -4.27 11.85
N VAL A 11 18.30 -3.41 12.85
CA VAL A 11 18.20 -1.96 12.70
C VAL A 11 19.57 -1.40 12.37
N TYR A 12 19.67 -0.60 11.32
CA TYR A 12 20.87 0.09 10.89
C TYR A 12 20.76 1.60 11.14
N THR A 13 21.91 2.28 11.12
CA THR A 13 21.96 3.74 11.00
C THR A 13 21.36 4.20 9.67
N PRO A 14 20.91 5.47 9.55
CA PRO A 14 20.45 6.07 8.29
C PRO A 14 21.37 5.84 7.09
N ALA A 15 22.69 5.93 7.29
CA ALA A 15 23.69 5.71 6.26
C ALA A 15 23.94 4.22 5.90
N LEU A 16 23.22 3.28 6.53
CA LEU A 16 23.37 1.82 6.36
C LEU A 16 24.77 1.26 6.64
N ASN A 17 25.65 2.02 7.28
CA ASN A 17 27.04 1.65 7.51
C ASN A 17 27.30 0.98 8.87
N LYS A 18 26.33 1.03 9.80
CA LYS A 18 26.49 0.47 11.15
C LYS A 18 25.20 -0.21 11.62
N ARG A 19 25.34 -1.44 12.13
CA ARG A 19 24.27 -2.14 12.86
C ARG A 19 24.09 -1.49 14.22
N VAL A 20 22.85 -1.19 14.58
CA VAL A 20 22.48 -0.52 15.84
C VAL A 20 21.99 -1.54 16.86
N ARG A 21 20.98 -2.34 16.49
CA ARG A 21 20.35 -3.35 17.35
C ARG A 21 19.61 -4.39 16.52
N VAL A 22 19.14 -5.44 17.16
CA VAL A 22 18.16 -6.38 16.59
C VAL A 22 16.85 -6.25 17.36
N GLU A 23 15.75 -6.22 16.63
CA GLU A 23 14.39 -6.22 17.16
C GLU A 23 13.68 -7.53 16.84
N HIS A 24 12.76 -7.90 17.72
CA HIS A 24 11.90 -9.08 17.57
C HIS A 24 10.43 -8.71 17.74
N PRO A 25 9.84 -7.96 16.78
CA PRO A 25 8.42 -7.67 16.79
C PRO A 25 7.61 -8.97 16.86
N LYS A 26 6.50 -8.93 17.59
CA LYS A 26 5.63 -10.08 17.79
C LYS A 26 4.35 -9.87 17.01
N ALA A 27 3.94 -10.90 16.28
CA ALA A 27 2.61 -10.91 15.66
C ALA A 27 1.51 -10.98 16.73
N VAL A 28 0.44 -10.25 16.51
CA VAL A 28 -0.78 -10.37 17.30
C VAL A 28 -1.35 -11.77 17.10
N LYS A 29 -1.46 -12.56 18.17
CA LYS A 29 -1.90 -13.98 18.10
C LYS A 29 -3.30 -14.13 17.52
N HIS A 30 -4.19 -13.22 17.87
CA HIS A 30 -5.56 -13.16 17.39
C HIS A 30 -5.82 -11.74 16.90
N PRO A 31 -5.36 -11.40 15.68
CA PRO A 31 -5.58 -10.07 15.14
C PRO A 31 -7.07 -9.73 15.20
N ALA A 32 -7.50 -8.49 15.34
CA ALA A 32 -8.92 -8.13 15.27
C ALA A 32 -9.38 -7.82 13.83
N ILE A 33 -8.40 -7.58 12.95
CA ILE A 33 -8.59 -7.13 11.58
C ILE A 33 -7.87 -8.05 10.61
N ASP A 34 -8.24 -7.97 9.34
CA ASP A 34 -7.63 -8.68 8.22
C ASP A 34 -7.03 -7.68 7.24
N CYS A 35 -5.94 -8.03 6.58
CA CYS A 35 -5.40 -7.25 5.46
C CYS A 35 -5.67 -7.98 4.16
N PHE A 36 -6.39 -7.33 3.24
CA PHE A 36 -6.61 -7.84 1.90
C PHE A 36 -5.68 -7.09 0.95
N TYR A 37 -4.59 -7.75 0.56
CA TYR A 37 -3.51 -7.21 -0.25
C TYR A 37 -3.69 -7.57 -1.72
N VAL A 38 -3.62 -6.56 -2.59
CA VAL A 38 -3.62 -6.72 -4.05
C VAL A 38 -2.26 -6.25 -4.56
N TYR A 39 -1.47 -7.19 -5.05
CA TYR A 39 -0.08 -6.96 -5.46
C TYR A 39 0.03 -6.12 -6.76
N PRO A 40 1.15 -5.42 -6.99
CA PRO A 40 1.41 -4.69 -8.24
C PRO A 40 1.75 -5.65 -9.38
N THR A 41 1.94 -5.15 -10.61
CA THR A 41 2.52 -5.93 -11.73
C THR A 41 3.86 -6.53 -11.34
N VAL A 42 3.99 -7.86 -11.41
CA VAL A 42 5.27 -8.56 -11.17
C VAL A 42 5.60 -9.62 -12.20
N SER A 43 4.60 -10.18 -12.87
CA SER A 43 4.73 -11.22 -13.87
C SER A 43 5.52 -10.74 -15.09
N GLY A 44 6.61 -11.47 -15.39
CA GLY A 44 7.36 -11.39 -16.64
C GLY A 44 6.83 -12.32 -17.75
N GLN A 45 5.61 -12.85 -17.62
CA GLN A 45 4.97 -13.63 -18.68
C GLN A 45 4.68 -12.75 -19.91
N THR A 46 4.98 -13.25 -21.11
CA THR A 46 4.90 -12.44 -22.34
C THR A 46 3.47 -12.10 -22.80
N THR A 47 2.44 -12.74 -22.26
CA THR A 47 1.03 -12.44 -22.57
C THR A 47 0.61 -11.11 -21.95
N GLY A 48 -0.42 -10.45 -22.48
CA GLY A 48 -0.89 -9.15 -21.97
C GLY A 48 -1.46 -9.20 -20.55
N ASN A 49 -1.94 -10.36 -20.12
CA ASN A 49 -2.24 -10.65 -18.73
C ASN A 49 -1.54 -11.94 -18.31
N SER A 50 -1.19 -12.06 -17.03
CA SER A 50 -0.64 -13.29 -16.46
C SER A 50 -1.71 -14.40 -16.40
N ASN A 51 -1.26 -15.63 -16.21
CA ASN A 51 -2.12 -16.71 -15.72
C ASN A 51 -2.34 -16.60 -14.19
N LEU A 52 -2.85 -17.64 -13.53
CA LEU A 52 -3.09 -17.67 -12.08
C LEU A 52 -2.03 -18.48 -11.31
N HIS A 53 -0.94 -18.87 -11.97
CA HIS A 53 0.16 -19.55 -11.30
C HIS A 53 0.87 -18.60 -10.33
N ILE A 54 1.42 -19.14 -9.24
CA ILE A 54 2.19 -18.36 -8.27
C ILE A 54 3.67 -18.59 -8.59
N ASP A 55 4.26 -17.68 -9.36
CA ASP A 55 5.67 -17.68 -9.71
C ASP A 55 6.51 -17.10 -8.54
N PRO A 56 7.86 -17.23 -8.59
CA PRO A 56 8.74 -16.64 -7.58
C PRO A 56 8.51 -15.14 -7.37
N GLU A 57 8.17 -14.40 -8.42
CA GLU A 57 7.91 -12.97 -8.40
C GLU A 57 6.70 -12.60 -7.52
N GLU A 58 5.58 -13.34 -7.61
CA GLU A 58 4.42 -13.13 -6.73
C GLU A 58 4.76 -13.44 -5.27
N ARG A 59 5.63 -14.43 -5.01
CA ARG A 59 6.09 -14.73 -3.65
C ARG A 59 7.01 -13.63 -3.12
N SER A 60 7.93 -13.15 -3.93
CA SER A 60 8.84 -12.06 -3.58
C SER A 60 8.07 -10.77 -3.28
N ILE A 61 7.09 -10.39 -4.09
CA ILE A 61 6.37 -9.13 -3.85
C ILE A 61 5.47 -9.19 -2.63
N ALA A 62 4.85 -10.35 -2.37
CA ALA A 62 4.09 -10.56 -1.14
C ALA A 62 4.99 -10.43 0.10
N LEU A 63 6.22 -10.97 0.05
CA LEU A 63 7.23 -10.76 1.08
C LEU A 63 7.58 -9.28 1.23
N TYR A 64 7.86 -8.59 0.12
CA TYR A 64 8.30 -7.19 0.15
C TYR A 64 7.24 -6.23 0.70
N GLN A 65 5.97 -6.40 0.31
CA GLN A 65 4.96 -5.37 0.52
C GLN A 65 3.85 -5.74 1.50
N ALA A 66 3.60 -7.03 1.74
CA ALA A 66 2.46 -7.47 2.55
C ALA A 66 2.87 -8.19 3.83
N ALA A 67 3.97 -8.94 3.81
CA ALA A 67 4.32 -9.84 4.90
C ALA A 67 4.51 -9.14 6.25
N ARG A 68 5.01 -7.91 6.27
CA ARG A 68 5.19 -7.15 7.52
C ARG A 68 3.86 -6.87 8.22
N TYR A 69 2.75 -6.78 7.48
CA TYR A 69 1.42 -6.57 8.05
C TYR A 69 0.89 -7.78 8.84
N SER A 70 1.48 -8.98 8.68
CA SER A 70 1.16 -10.14 9.53
C SER A 70 1.40 -9.90 11.01
N GLN A 71 2.14 -8.83 11.36
CA GLN A 71 2.25 -8.36 12.74
C GLN A 71 0.90 -7.94 13.33
N GLU A 72 0.03 -7.30 12.53
CA GLU A 72 -1.18 -6.61 13.00
C GLU A 72 -2.49 -7.24 12.50
N CYS A 73 -2.45 -8.01 11.42
CA CYS A 73 -3.63 -8.54 10.73
C CYS A 73 -3.40 -9.94 10.13
N ARG A 74 -4.48 -10.67 9.86
CA ARG A 74 -4.40 -11.87 9.00
C ARG A 74 -4.30 -11.42 7.54
N VAL A 75 -3.27 -11.82 6.82
CA VAL A 75 -3.02 -11.37 5.44
C VAL A 75 -3.68 -12.32 4.44
N PHE A 76 -4.48 -11.76 3.54
CA PHE A 76 -5.06 -12.42 2.39
C PHE A 76 -4.53 -11.75 1.12
N ALA A 77 -3.88 -12.53 0.26
CA ALA A 77 -3.31 -12.05 -1.00
C ALA A 77 -3.79 -12.94 -2.15
N PRO A 78 -4.92 -12.61 -2.82
CA PRO A 78 -5.41 -13.43 -3.92
C PRO A 78 -4.54 -13.27 -5.17
N THR A 79 -4.25 -14.38 -5.84
CA THR A 79 -3.73 -14.37 -7.21
C THR A 79 -4.78 -13.84 -8.18
N TYR A 80 -4.37 -13.01 -9.13
CA TYR A 80 -5.25 -12.51 -10.17
C TYR A 80 -4.49 -12.36 -11.49
N ARG A 81 -5.22 -12.36 -12.61
CA ARG A 81 -4.63 -12.17 -13.94
C ARG A 81 -4.27 -10.70 -14.16
N GLU A 82 -3.17 -10.30 -13.54
CA GLU A 82 -2.61 -8.95 -13.66
C GLU A 82 -2.20 -8.64 -15.09
N VAL A 83 -2.16 -7.36 -15.45
CA VAL A 83 -1.45 -6.91 -16.65
C VAL A 83 0.04 -7.03 -16.37
N THR A 84 0.75 -7.80 -17.20
CA THR A 84 2.18 -8.15 -17.04
C THR A 84 3.10 -6.98 -17.32
N LEU A 85 4.41 -7.13 -17.06
CA LEU A 85 5.42 -6.12 -17.36
C LEU A 85 5.43 -5.76 -18.87
N GLU A 86 5.30 -6.77 -19.73
CA GLU A 86 5.15 -6.62 -21.17
C GLU A 86 3.83 -5.91 -21.51
N GLY A 87 2.75 -6.25 -20.82
CA GLY A 87 1.43 -5.65 -21.00
C GLY A 87 1.36 -4.17 -20.60
N ILE A 88 2.20 -3.71 -19.67
CA ILE A 88 2.32 -2.28 -19.31
C ILE A 88 3.36 -1.53 -20.15
N GLY A 89 3.97 -2.18 -21.14
CA GLY A 89 4.89 -1.54 -22.09
C GLY A 89 6.36 -1.57 -21.70
N LEU A 90 6.75 -2.38 -20.70
CA LEU A 90 8.17 -2.62 -20.35
C LEU A 90 8.79 -3.77 -21.16
N GLY A 91 8.11 -4.23 -22.21
CA GLY A 91 8.54 -5.29 -23.11
C GLY A 91 7.58 -5.44 -24.29
N LYS A 92 7.71 -6.55 -25.03
CA LYS A 92 6.83 -6.86 -26.16
C LYS A 92 5.80 -7.92 -25.75
N THR A 93 4.54 -7.53 -25.71
CA THR A 93 3.46 -8.46 -25.39
C THR A 93 2.99 -9.29 -26.60
N THR A 94 2.58 -10.53 -26.37
CA THR A 94 2.01 -11.43 -27.39
C THR A 94 0.50 -11.32 -27.53
N THR A 95 -0.20 -10.76 -26.53
CA THR A 95 -1.65 -10.56 -26.54
C THR A 95 -2.01 -9.19 -25.97
N LYS A 96 -3.17 -8.63 -26.37
CA LYS A 96 -3.58 -7.32 -25.87
C LYS A 96 -3.90 -7.39 -24.36
N PRO A 97 -3.32 -6.51 -23.53
CA PRO A 97 -3.64 -6.48 -22.10
C PRO A 97 -5.08 -6.05 -21.86
N ASN A 98 -5.71 -6.63 -20.84
CA ASN A 98 -7.08 -6.35 -20.42
C ASN A 98 -7.15 -6.10 -18.90
N PRO A 99 -7.09 -4.84 -18.45
CA PRO A 99 -7.21 -4.48 -17.04
C PRO A 99 -8.56 -4.89 -16.41
N ALA A 100 -9.61 -5.11 -17.21
CA ALA A 100 -10.90 -5.55 -16.69
C ALA A 100 -10.86 -6.99 -16.14
N LEU A 101 -9.96 -7.85 -16.64
CA LEU A 101 -9.75 -9.19 -16.09
C LEU A 101 -9.20 -9.13 -14.66
N ALA A 102 -8.16 -8.31 -14.44
CA ALA A 102 -7.59 -8.09 -13.13
C ALA A 102 -8.65 -7.61 -12.12
N LEU A 103 -9.43 -6.59 -12.49
CA LEU A 103 -10.53 -6.10 -11.65
C LEU A 103 -11.58 -7.18 -11.38
N ALA A 104 -11.99 -7.94 -12.40
CA ALA A 104 -13.00 -8.99 -12.24
C ALA A 104 -12.52 -10.09 -11.28
N ASP A 105 -11.26 -10.50 -11.39
CA ASP A 105 -10.67 -11.54 -10.55
C ASP A 105 -10.57 -11.09 -9.09
N VAL A 106 -10.03 -9.89 -8.85
CA VAL A 106 -9.90 -9.34 -7.49
C VAL A 106 -11.27 -9.09 -6.84
N ARG A 107 -12.27 -8.61 -7.60
CA ARG A 107 -13.64 -8.47 -7.07
C ARG A 107 -14.24 -9.81 -6.65
N ARG A 108 -14.08 -10.86 -7.46
CA ARG A 108 -14.53 -12.23 -7.10
C ARG A 108 -13.81 -12.74 -5.86
N ALA A 109 -12.50 -12.52 -5.76
CA ALA A 109 -11.72 -12.89 -4.59
C ALA A 109 -12.18 -12.12 -3.33
N PHE A 110 -12.42 -10.82 -3.44
CA PHE A 110 -12.88 -9.99 -2.31
C PHE A 110 -14.28 -10.39 -1.83
N HIS A 111 -15.22 -10.66 -2.74
CA HIS A 111 -16.55 -11.15 -2.36
C HIS A 111 -16.48 -12.53 -1.69
N THR A 112 -15.63 -13.42 -2.21
CA THR A 112 -15.37 -14.73 -1.58
C THR A 112 -14.76 -14.57 -0.19
N TYR A 113 -13.78 -13.67 -0.04
CA TYR A 113 -13.18 -13.30 1.24
C TYR A 113 -14.22 -12.82 2.25
N LEU A 114 -15.07 -11.85 1.87
CA LEU A 114 -16.11 -11.33 2.74
C LEU A 114 -17.12 -12.40 3.18
N ALA A 115 -17.48 -13.32 2.27
CA ALA A 115 -18.48 -14.35 2.51
C ALA A 115 -17.96 -15.54 3.32
N LYS A 116 -16.71 -15.96 3.09
CA LYS A 116 -16.19 -17.23 3.62
C LYS A 116 -15.13 -17.09 4.71
N TYR A 117 -14.35 -16.00 4.72
CA TYR A 117 -13.12 -15.93 5.51
C TYR A 117 -13.05 -14.75 6.49
N ASN A 118 -13.74 -13.64 6.19
CA ASN A 118 -13.69 -12.41 7.01
C ASN A 118 -14.49 -12.56 8.32
N HIS A 119 -15.60 -13.31 8.32
CA HIS A 119 -16.47 -13.51 9.50
C HIS A 119 -16.83 -12.22 10.25
N GLY A 120 -17.02 -11.12 9.53
CA GLY A 120 -17.42 -9.83 10.10
C GLY A 120 -16.29 -8.96 10.67
N ARG A 121 -15.04 -9.42 10.60
CA ARG A 121 -13.86 -8.66 11.07
C ARG A 121 -13.67 -7.36 10.29
N GLY A 122 -13.01 -6.39 10.93
CA GLY A 122 -12.52 -5.21 10.22
C GLY A 122 -11.49 -5.59 9.17
N PHE A 123 -11.35 -4.80 8.12
CA PHE A 123 -10.35 -5.07 7.09
C PHE A 123 -9.63 -3.83 6.60
N VAL A 124 -8.33 -3.99 6.32
CA VAL A 124 -7.49 -3.03 5.62
C VAL A 124 -7.34 -3.49 4.18
N LEU A 125 -7.50 -2.57 3.23
CA LEU A 125 -7.22 -2.83 1.81
C LEU A 125 -5.83 -2.28 1.49
N ILE A 126 -4.94 -3.11 0.95
CA ILE A 126 -3.56 -2.69 0.66
C ILE A 126 -3.29 -2.93 -0.82
N GLY A 127 -2.86 -1.88 -1.53
CA GLY A 127 -2.49 -1.95 -2.93
C GLY A 127 -1.23 -1.16 -3.22
N HIS A 128 -0.50 -1.61 -4.23
CA HIS A 128 0.58 -0.86 -4.83
C HIS A 128 0.45 -0.89 -6.36
N SER A 129 0.78 0.21 -7.04
CA SER A 129 0.78 0.30 -8.50
C SER A 129 -0.52 -0.25 -9.12
N GLN A 130 -0.44 -1.27 -9.98
CA GLN A 130 -1.61 -1.99 -10.52
C GLN A 130 -2.65 -2.37 -9.46
N GLY A 131 -2.22 -2.93 -8.33
CA GLY A 131 -3.11 -3.31 -7.24
C GLY A 131 -3.87 -2.12 -6.65
N SER A 132 -3.26 -0.93 -6.61
CA SER A 132 -3.94 0.30 -6.21
C SER A 132 -4.98 0.75 -7.23
N PHE A 133 -4.68 0.67 -8.53
CA PHE A 133 -5.66 0.99 -9.59
C PHE A 133 -6.87 0.03 -9.55
N VAL A 134 -6.62 -1.26 -9.31
CA VAL A 134 -7.67 -2.27 -9.11
C VAL A 134 -8.48 -1.97 -7.85
N LEU A 135 -7.82 -1.67 -6.72
CA LEU A 135 -8.51 -1.36 -5.46
C LEU A 135 -9.29 -0.06 -5.52
N ARG A 136 -8.84 0.98 -6.22
CA ARG A 136 -9.64 2.19 -6.50
C ARG A 136 -10.98 1.80 -7.14
N SER A 137 -10.92 0.97 -8.17
CA SER A 137 -12.11 0.49 -8.88
C SER A 137 -13.00 -0.44 -8.03
N LEU A 138 -12.42 -1.27 -7.17
CA LEU A 138 -13.15 -2.15 -6.27
C LEU A 138 -13.83 -1.36 -5.16
N ILE A 139 -13.12 -0.45 -4.51
CA ILE A 139 -13.64 0.37 -3.41
C ILE A 139 -14.82 1.20 -3.90
N ALA A 140 -14.68 1.90 -5.03
CA ALA A 140 -15.73 2.73 -5.61
C ALA A 140 -17.02 1.96 -5.96
N LYS A 141 -16.93 0.64 -6.23
CA LYS A 141 -18.08 -0.20 -6.63
C LYS A 141 -18.66 -1.03 -5.48
N ASP A 142 -17.79 -1.55 -4.61
CA ASP A 142 -18.12 -2.63 -3.68
C ASP A 142 -17.93 -2.29 -2.21
N VAL A 143 -17.31 -1.15 -1.89
CA VAL A 143 -17.08 -0.72 -0.50
C VAL A 143 -17.74 0.63 -0.24
N ASP A 144 -17.29 1.67 -0.95
CA ASP A 144 -17.69 3.06 -0.73
C ASP A 144 -19.22 3.29 -0.78
N PRO A 145 -20.00 2.74 -1.73
CA PRO A 145 -21.46 2.95 -1.73
C PRO A 145 -22.22 2.04 -0.75
N LYS A 146 -21.59 1.00 -0.18
CA LYS A 146 -22.26 -0.04 0.62
C LYS A 146 -21.98 0.16 2.11
N ALA A 147 -22.85 0.87 2.83
CA ALA A 147 -22.64 1.20 4.25
C ALA A 147 -22.32 -0.03 5.13
N SER A 148 -22.97 -1.17 4.87
CA SER A 148 -22.75 -2.43 5.60
C SER A 148 -21.34 -3.02 5.41
N VAL A 149 -20.68 -2.75 4.28
CA VAL A 149 -19.30 -3.11 3.99
C VAL A 149 -18.36 -2.01 4.47
N ARG A 150 -18.63 -0.74 4.12
CA ARG A 150 -17.85 0.43 4.51
C ARG A 150 -17.62 0.54 6.01
N ARG A 151 -18.62 0.20 6.84
CA ARG A 151 -18.44 0.20 8.31
C ARG A 151 -17.34 -0.75 8.79
N ARG A 152 -16.99 -1.79 8.02
CA ARG A 152 -15.91 -2.74 8.34
C ARG A 152 -14.55 -2.32 7.77
N LEU A 153 -14.48 -1.29 6.94
CA LEU A 153 -13.22 -0.75 6.45
C LEU A 153 -12.48 -0.08 7.62
N VAL A 154 -11.30 -0.60 7.93
CA VAL A 154 -10.35 -0.01 8.89
C VAL A 154 -9.62 1.13 8.18
N SER A 155 -8.97 0.85 7.07
CA SER A 155 -8.39 1.85 6.18
C SER A 155 -8.12 1.24 4.80
N ALA A 156 -7.82 2.09 3.82
CA ALA A 156 -7.25 1.68 2.54
C ALA A 156 -5.88 2.33 2.38
N ILE A 157 -4.85 1.54 2.03
CA ILE A 157 -3.48 1.98 1.76
C ILE A 157 -3.23 1.75 0.27
N LEU A 158 -3.27 2.83 -0.52
CA LEU A 158 -3.24 2.78 -1.99
C LEU A 158 -2.02 3.55 -2.52
N LEU A 159 -0.93 2.81 -2.73
CA LEU A 159 0.39 3.35 -3.06
C LEU A 159 0.60 3.34 -4.58
N GLY A 160 1.24 4.36 -5.14
CA GLY A 160 1.53 4.40 -6.58
C GLY A 160 0.28 4.32 -7.48
N GLY A 161 -0.86 4.84 -7.01
CA GLY A 161 -2.18 4.57 -7.60
C GLY A 161 -2.98 5.77 -8.10
N ASN A 162 -2.47 7.00 -7.94
CA ASN A 162 -3.16 8.25 -8.30
C ASN A 162 -4.63 8.30 -7.81
N VAL A 163 -4.87 8.02 -6.52
CA VAL A 163 -6.22 8.17 -5.93
C VAL A 163 -6.70 9.60 -6.14
N LEU A 164 -7.90 9.79 -6.66
CA LEU A 164 -8.44 11.08 -7.02
C LEU A 164 -9.42 11.61 -5.98
N ILE A 165 -9.30 12.89 -5.68
CA ILE A 165 -10.19 13.67 -4.82
C ILE A 165 -10.61 14.96 -5.53
N LYS A 166 -11.69 15.59 -5.05
CA LYS A 166 -12.02 16.95 -5.46
C LYS A 166 -10.97 17.89 -4.88
N ARG A 167 -10.50 18.84 -5.68
CA ARG A 167 -9.53 19.86 -5.24
C ARG A 167 -10.04 20.58 -3.99
N GLY A 168 -9.22 20.62 -2.94
CA GLY A 168 -9.58 21.25 -1.66
C GLY A 168 -10.54 20.43 -0.80
N SER A 169 -10.71 19.13 -1.08
CA SER A 169 -11.55 18.21 -0.31
C SER A 169 -10.81 16.92 0.01
N ASP A 170 -11.27 16.19 1.03
CA ASP A 170 -10.76 14.85 1.37
C ASP A 170 -11.54 13.72 0.69
N VAL A 171 -12.63 14.05 0.02
CA VAL A 171 -13.55 13.11 -0.65
C VAL A 171 -13.86 13.59 -2.07
N GLY A 172 -14.66 12.80 -2.77
CA GLY A 172 -14.97 12.98 -4.17
C GLY A 172 -13.91 12.34 -5.06
N GLY A 173 -14.02 12.54 -6.37
CA GLY A 173 -13.21 11.80 -7.33
C GLY A 173 -13.55 10.31 -7.28
N ASP A 174 -12.62 9.49 -6.77
CA ASP A 174 -12.81 8.04 -6.69
C ASP A 174 -13.80 7.60 -5.61
N PHE A 175 -13.80 8.26 -4.45
CA PHE A 175 -14.57 7.83 -3.28
C PHE A 175 -15.46 8.96 -2.74
N LYS A 176 -16.77 8.70 -2.64
CA LYS A 176 -17.76 9.69 -2.18
C LYS A 176 -17.84 9.77 -0.65
N HIS A 177 -17.56 8.68 0.07
CA HIS A 177 -17.78 8.60 1.52
C HIS A 177 -16.53 8.19 2.32
N ILE A 178 -15.44 7.81 1.66
CA ILE A 178 -14.17 7.43 2.30
C ILE A 178 -13.19 8.60 2.16
N PRO A 179 -12.93 9.37 3.24
CA PRO A 179 -12.02 10.52 3.20
C PRO A 179 -10.55 10.11 3.27
N ALA A 180 -9.65 11.04 2.97
CA ALA A 180 -8.25 10.95 3.36
C ALA A 180 -8.08 10.75 4.88
N CYS A 181 -7.02 10.03 5.27
CA CYS A 181 -6.65 9.88 6.68
C CYS A 181 -5.87 11.10 7.19
N HIS A 182 -6.29 11.66 8.32
CA HIS A 182 -5.70 12.84 8.98
C HIS A 182 -5.07 12.56 10.34
N ARG A 183 -5.32 11.39 10.92
CA ARG A 183 -4.68 10.97 12.19
C ARG A 183 -4.49 9.45 12.26
N PRO A 184 -3.48 8.96 13.00
CA PRO A 184 -3.14 7.53 13.02
C PRO A 184 -4.21 6.57 13.56
N SER A 185 -5.24 7.07 14.25
CA SER A 185 -6.33 6.24 14.80
C SER A 185 -7.68 6.54 14.12
N GLN A 186 -7.66 7.20 12.96
CA GLN A 186 -8.85 7.40 12.13
C GLN A 186 -9.13 6.11 11.36
N ILE A 187 -10.39 5.68 11.36
CA ILE A 187 -10.82 4.49 10.61
C ILE A 187 -11.78 4.88 9.48
N GLY A 188 -11.92 4.01 8.49
CA GLY A 188 -12.75 4.24 7.32
C GLY A 188 -12.20 5.32 6.38
N CYS A 189 -10.87 5.50 6.36
CA CYS A 189 -10.19 6.50 5.55
C CYS A 189 -9.17 5.87 4.58
N VAL A 190 -8.61 6.68 3.68
CA VAL A 190 -7.58 6.27 2.72
C VAL A 190 -6.23 6.99 2.97
N ILE A 191 -5.16 6.21 2.95
CA ILE A 191 -3.77 6.64 2.85
C ILE A 191 -3.34 6.38 1.42
N ALA A 192 -2.95 7.42 0.69
CA ALA A 192 -2.50 7.30 -0.68
C ALA A 192 -1.35 8.26 -0.96
N PHE A 193 -0.33 7.78 -1.67
CA PHE A 193 0.78 8.58 -2.13
C PHE A 193 1.54 7.87 -3.25
N SER A 194 2.42 8.62 -3.92
CA SER A 194 3.47 8.12 -4.80
C SER A 194 4.72 8.91 -4.49
N THR A 195 5.89 8.27 -4.52
CA THR A 195 7.11 8.89 -3.99
C THR A 195 8.01 9.48 -5.07
N PHE A 196 8.54 10.67 -4.81
CA PHE A 196 9.54 11.35 -5.63
C PHE A 196 10.60 11.99 -4.73
N ASP A 197 11.85 12.01 -5.17
CA ASP A 197 12.95 12.70 -4.48
C ASP A 197 13.10 14.18 -4.91
N GLN A 198 12.33 14.60 -5.90
CA GLN A 198 12.39 15.92 -6.53
C GLN A 198 11.02 16.32 -7.13
N PRO A 199 10.82 17.59 -7.55
CA PRO A 199 9.59 17.99 -8.22
C PRO A 199 9.27 17.11 -9.42
N VAL A 200 7.99 16.74 -9.56
CA VAL A 200 7.55 15.73 -10.53
C VAL A 200 7.78 16.21 -11.98
N PRO A 201 8.59 15.52 -12.79
CA PRO A 201 8.88 15.93 -14.15
C PRO A 201 7.63 15.80 -15.07
N PRO A 202 7.62 16.51 -16.22
CA PRO A 202 6.62 16.30 -17.28
C PRO A 202 6.60 14.84 -17.76
N GLY A 203 5.43 14.36 -18.16
CA GLY A 203 5.27 12.98 -18.66
C GLY A 203 5.26 11.89 -17.57
N SER A 204 5.37 12.27 -16.29
CA SER A 204 5.31 11.31 -15.18
C SER A 204 3.99 10.57 -15.09
N PHE A 205 4.05 9.26 -14.80
CA PHE A 205 2.86 8.41 -14.63
C PHE A 205 2.13 8.69 -13.30
N PHE A 206 2.82 9.26 -12.33
CA PHE A 206 2.30 9.46 -10.97
C PHE A 206 2.26 10.94 -10.59
N GLY A 207 1.35 11.27 -9.66
CA GLY A 207 1.19 12.61 -9.11
C GLY A 207 0.21 13.51 -9.87
N ARG A 208 -0.25 13.10 -11.06
CA ARG A 208 -1.29 13.81 -11.83
C ARG A 208 -2.44 12.88 -12.22
N PRO A 209 -3.67 13.38 -12.37
CA PRO A 209 -4.80 12.56 -12.84
C PRO A 209 -4.54 12.03 -14.25
N LEU A 210 -4.30 10.72 -14.39
CA LEU A 210 -4.11 10.03 -15.66
C LEU A 210 -4.95 8.74 -15.73
N PRO A 211 -5.56 8.42 -16.89
CA PRO A 211 -6.37 7.21 -17.06
C PRO A 211 -5.46 5.99 -17.21
N ILE A 212 -5.02 5.44 -16.08
CA ILE A 212 -4.13 4.28 -16.02
C ILE A 212 -4.94 3.02 -15.73
N LEU A 213 -4.67 1.93 -16.45
CA LEU A 213 -5.23 0.59 -16.23
C LEU A 213 -6.75 0.57 -16.02
N GLY A 214 -7.48 1.35 -16.82
CA GLY A 214 -8.95 1.38 -16.82
C GLY A 214 -9.58 2.28 -15.74
N THR A 215 -8.78 3.05 -15.00
CA THR A 215 -9.30 4.08 -14.09
C THR A 215 -9.86 5.29 -14.84
N LYS A 216 -10.84 5.96 -14.23
CA LYS A 216 -11.44 7.18 -14.75
C LYS A 216 -10.71 8.39 -14.18
N THR A 217 -10.67 9.47 -14.96
CA THR A 217 -10.08 10.75 -14.53
C THR A 217 -11.03 11.89 -14.85
N PRO A 218 -11.94 12.24 -13.92
CA PRO A 218 -12.81 13.38 -14.12
C PRO A 218 -12.00 14.68 -14.26
N PRO A 219 -12.45 15.64 -15.08
CA PRO A 219 -11.81 16.94 -15.18
C PRO A 219 -11.75 17.65 -13.81
N LYS A 220 -10.63 18.34 -13.54
CA LYS A 220 -10.38 19.18 -12.33
C LYS A 220 -10.10 18.43 -11.03
N ASP A 221 -10.24 17.11 -10.99
CA ASP A 221 -9.81 16.33 -9.83
C ASP A 221 -8.29 16.40 -9.66
N VAL A 222 -7.80 16.11 -8.47
CA VAL A 222 -6.36 16.08 -8.16
C VAL A 222 -6.01 14.76 -7.51
N VAL A 223 -4.73 14.37 -7.61
CA VAL A 223 -4.23 13.19 -6.90
C VAL A 223 -4.15 13.51 -5.41
N LEU A 224 -4.61 12.58 -4.58
CA LEU A 224 -4.48 12.61 -3.13
C LEU A 224 -3.03 12.30 -2.74
N CYS A 225 -2.49 13.09 -1.81
CA CYS A 225 -1.28 12.75 -1.07
C CYS A 225 -1.58 12.78 0.43
N THR A 226 -1.26 11.70 1.12
CA THR A 226 -1.21 11.61 2.58
C THR A 226 0.20 11.26 3.00
N ASN A 227 0.75 11.96 3.99
CA ASN A 227 2.06 11.65 4.55
C ASN A 227 1.91 10.64 5.70
N PRO A 228 2.32 9.36 5.56
CA PRO A 228 2.17 8.37 6.64
C PRO A 228 3.01 8.70 7.88
N ALA A 229 4.05 9.52 7.75
CA ALA A 229 4.82 9.99 8.91
C ALA A 229 4.19 11.19 9.62
N SER A 230 3.22 11.88 9.00
CA SER A 230 2.49 13.01 9.58
C SER A 230 1.13 13.19 8.90
N LEU A 231 0.16 12.32 9.24
CA LEU A 231 -1.16 12.32 8.59
C LEU A 231 -1.91 13.65 8.75
N GLY A 232 -1.65 14.41 9.82
CA GLY A 232 -2.23 15.73 10.04
C GLY A 232 -1.61 16.85 9.18
N GLY A 233 -0.65 16.51 8.31
CA GLY A 233 0.07 17.45 7.46
C GLY A 233 1.49 17.74 7.93
N GLY A 234 2.27 18.40 7.07
CA GLY A 234 3.67 18.73 7.32
C GLY A 234 4.66 17.60 6.99
N SER A 235 5.88 17.76 7.53
CA SER A 235 6.99 16.83 7.33
C SER A 235 7.07 15.81 8.47
N GLY A 236 7.51 14.60 8.16
CA GLY A 236 7.73 13.55 9.17
C GLY A 236 8.88 12.61 8.77
N LEU A 237 9.44 11.92 9.77
CA LEU A 237 10.48 10.92 9.54
C LEU A 237 9.85 9.60 9.07
N LEU A 238 10.38 9.07 7.98
CA LEU A 238 10.01 7.77 7.46
C LEU A 238 10.72 6.66 8.24
N ASP A 239 10.08 5.50 8.30
CA ASP A 239 10.58 4.27 8.89
C ASP A 239 10.65 3.16 7.83
N PRO A 240 11.74 3.13 7.02
CA PRO A 240 11.89 2.15 5.97
C PRO A 240 12.18 0.77 6.52
N ILE A 241 11.44 -0.23 6.02
CA ILE A 241 11.63 -1.64 6.35
C ILE A 241 11.66 -2.45 5.06
N PHE A 242 12.68 -3.28 4.91
CA PHE A 242 12.88 -4.14 3.74
C PHE A 242 13.19 -5.57 4.18
N PRO A 243 12.80 -6.58 3.38
CA PRO A 243 13.27 -7.93 3.61
C PRO A 243 14.78 -8.02 3.33
N SER A 244 15.47 -8.89 4.05
CA SER A 244 16.88 -9.19 3.81
C SER A 244 17.08 -10.12 2.62
N ALA A 245 16.06 -10.94 2.31
CA ALA A 245 16.07 -11.75 1.09
C ALA A 245 15.88 -10.83 -0.12
N PRO A 246 16.68 -10.99 -1.18
CA PRO A 246 16.50 -10.21 -2.39
C PRO A 246 15.19 -10.57 -3.08
N PHE A 247 14.67 -9.65 -3.88
CA PHE A 247 13.62 -9.94 -4.86
C PHE A 247 14.12 -11.02 -5.83
N ASP A 248 13.22 -11.78 -6.46
CA ASP A 248 13.61 -12.84 -7.40
C ASP A 248 14.65 -12.32 -8.41
N PRO A 249 15.90 -12.84 -8.39
CA PRO A 249 17.02 -12.22 -9.08
C PRO A 249 16.96 -12.38 -10.61
N LYS A 250 16.04 -13.21 -11.12
CA LYS A 250 15.84 -13.40 -12.56
C LYS A 250 14.79 -12.46 -13.13
N SER A 251 14.02 -11.81 -12.28
CA SER A 251 12.96 -10.87 -12.68
C SER A 251 13.51 -9.50 -13.11
N ALA A 252 12.79 -8.84 -14.02
CA ALA A 252 13.09 -7.45 -14.39
C ALA A 252 12.90 -6.47 -13.21
N LEU A 253 12.05 -6.81 -12.23
CA LEU A 253 11.90 -6.01 -11.02
C LEU A 253 13.14 -6.01 -10.13
N ALA A 254 13.90 -7.10 -10.08
CA ALA A 254 15.19 -7.10 -9.38
C ALA A 254 16.18 -6.10 -10.01
N ALA A 255 16.21 -6.03 -11.34
CA ALA A 255 17.00 -5.01 -12.05
C ALA A 255 16.49 -3.59 -11.77
N GLY A 256 15.16 -3.40 -11.75
CA GLY A 256 14.53 -2.14 -11.35
C GLY A 256 14.91 -1.70 -9.93
N ILE A 257 14.88 -2.62 -8.97
CA ILE A 257 15.28 -2.35 -7.58
C ILE A 257 16.76 -1.98 -7.52
N ALA A 258 17.63 -2.61 -8.31
CA ALA A 258 19.05 -2.27 -8.35
C ALA A 258 19.30 -0.83 -8.84
N ILE A 259 18.48 -0.31 -9.77
CA ILE A 259 18.58 1.08 -10.27
C ILE A 259 18.45 2.11 -9.14
N LEU A 260 17.68 1.82 -8.09
CA LEU A 260 17.52 2.71 -6.92
C LEU A 260 18.87 3.07 -6.27
N GLY A 261 19.93 2.30 -6.50
CA GLY A 261 21.28 2.63 -6.05
C GLY A 261 21.48 2.52 -4.54
N ILE A 262 20.57 1.84 -3.84
CA ILE A 262 20.70 1.53 -2.41
C ILE A 262 21.42 0.20 -2.27
N LYS A 263 22.59 0.21 -1.63
CA LYS A 263 23.30 -1.02 -1.26
C LYS A 263 22.66 -1.64 -0.03
N ALA A 264 21.75 -2.59 -0.25
CA ALA A 264 21.08 -3.30 0.82
C ALA A 264 22.09 -4.09 1.70
N PRO A 265 21.97 -4.04 3.04
CA PRO A 265 22.76 -4.88 3.92
C PRO A 265 22.28 -6.35 3.88
N THR A 266 23.14 -7.27 4.30
CA THR A 266 22.86 -8.72 4.39
C THR A 266 22.91 -9.23 5.84
N PRO A 267 21.99 -8.80 6.73
CA PRO A 267 21.94 -9.31 8.09
C PRO A 267 21.40 -10.75 8.14
N PRO A 268 21.63 -11.48 9.26
CA PRO A 268 21.07 -12.82 9.46
C PRO A 268 19.56 -12.80 9.80
N THR A 269 18.99 -11.62 10.05
CA THR A 269 17.57 -11.45 10.34
C THR A 269 16.73 -11.41 9.06
N VAL A 270 15.45 -11.75 9.16
CA VAL A 270 14.53 -11.76 8.01
C VAL A 270 14.36 -10.37 7.39
N TRP A 271 14.42 -9.33 8.22
CA TRP A 271 14.24 -7.95 7.81
C TRP A 271 15.43 -7.08 8.21
N TRP A 272 15.53 -5.93 7.57
CA TRP A 272 16.33 -4.82 8.06
C TRP A 272 15.53 -3.51 7.98
N SER A 273 15.92 -2.54 8.80
CA SER A 273 15.34 -1.21 8.78
C SER A 273 16.41 -0.13 8.95
N ALA A 274 16.08 1.08 8.50
CA ALA A 274 16.90 2.27 8.70
C ALA A 274 16.02 3.46 9.11
N PRO A 275 15.43 3.42 10.32
CA PRO A 275 14.47 4.44 10.75
C PRO A 275 15.09 5.83 10.70
N GLY A 276 14.35 6.80 10.16
CA GLY A 276 14.80 8.19 10.04
C GLY A 276 15.79 8.46 8.91
N SER A 277 16.11 7.47 8.05
CA SER A 277 16.97 7.69 6.88
C SER A 277 16.38 8.64 5.84
N TYR A 278 15.06 8.84 5.88
CA TYR A 278 14.36 9.78 5.03
C TYR A 278 13.36 10.60 5.86
N SER A 279 13.13 11.84 5.44
CA SER A 279 11.91 12.58 5.79
C SER A 279 11.03 12.71 4.56
N ALA A 280 9.72 12.88 4.78
CA ALA A 280 8.82 13.16 3.69
C ALA A 280 7.76 14.20 4.05
N ARG A 281 7.24 14.86 3.01
CA ARG A 281 6.12 15.80 3.05
C ARG A 281 5.29 15.67 1.77
N CYS A 282 3.99 15.95 1.84
CA CYS A 282 3.22 16.10 0.62
C CYS A 282 3.63 17.39 -0.10
N SER A 283 3.88 17.30 -1.40
CA SER A 283 4.29 18.39 -2.28
C SER A 283 3.29 18.51 -3.42
N SER A 284 2.97 19.75 -3.79
CA SER A 284 2.08 20.10 -4.92
C SER A 284 2.83 20.81 -6.05
N ALA A 285 4.17 20.72 -6.06
CA ALA A 285 5.01 21.38 -7.05
C ALA A 285 4.70 20.87 -8.48
N ASN A 286 4.82 21.75 -9.47
CA ASN A 286 4.55 21.45 -10.89
C ASN A 286 3.17 20.84 -11.14
N ASP A 287 2.14 21.27 -10.41
CA ASP A 287 0.77 20.75 -10.51
C ASP A 287 0.66 19.22 -10.30
N ALA A 288 1.57 18.64 -9.52
CA ALA A 288 1.54 17.24 -9.15
C ALA A 288 1.54 17.06 -7.63
N ASN A 289 0.69 16.18 -7.13
CA ASN A 289 0.59 15.87 -5.70
C ASN A 289 1.25 14.53 -5.40
N VAL A 290 2.38 14.58 -4.69
CA VAL A 290 3.21 13.41 -4.38
C VAL A 290 3.79 13.50 -2.97
N LEU A 291 4.26 12.36 -2.45
CA LEU A 291 5.06 12.33 -1.25
C LEU A 291 6.51 12.60 -1.63
N GLU A 292 6.96 13.83 -1.40
CA GLU A 292 8.33 14.24 -1.67
C GLU A 292 9.23 13.74 -0.54
N VAL A 293 10.28 13.01 -0.90
CA VAL A 293 11.19 12.29 -0.01
C VAL A 293 12.55 12.97 -0.02
N THR A 294 13.11 13.19 1.16
CA THR A 294 14.45 13.77 1.32
C THR A 294 15.33 12.83 2.13
N ALA A 295 16.49 12.47 1.60
CA ALA A 295 17.49 11.69 2.33
C ALA A 295 18.10 12.49 3.49
N ARG A 296 18.41 11.80 4.59
CA ARG A 296 18.90 12.42 5.82
C ARG A 296 20.07 11.64 6.41
N ASP A 297 20.87 12.32 7.22
CA ASP A 297 21.80 11.69 8.16
C ASP A 297 22.76 10.68 7.48
N GLY A 298 23.22 11.03 6.27
CA GLY A 298 24.13 10.22 5.45
C GLY A 298 23.45 9.12 4.62
N ALA A 299 22.13 9.01 4.64
CA ALA A 299 21.39 8.14 3.75
C ALA A 299 21.60 8.53 2.28
N ARG A 300 21.62 7.53 1.40
CA ARG A 300 21.69 7.74 -0.05
C ARG A 300 20.34 8.19 -0.57
N THR A 301 20.31 9.28 -1.34
CA THR A 301 19.17 9.62 -2.20
C THR A 301 18.98 8.52 -3.24
N PRO A 302 17.84 7.80 -3.24
CA PRO A 302 17.61 6.74 -4.20
C PRO A 302 17.44 7.33 -5.61
N ASN A 303 17.92 6.64 -6.63
CA ASN A 303 17.65 7.08 -8.00
C ASN A 303 16.20 6.73 -8.37
N PRO A 304 15.54 7.53 -9.22
CA PRO A 304 14.26 7.15 -9.81
C PRO A 304 14.34 5.83 -10.59
N SER A 305 13.29 5.02 -10.54
CA SER A 305 13.26 3.70 -11.18
C SER A 305 11.86 3.34 -11.74
N PRO A 306 11.77 2.89 -13.00
CA PRO A 306 12.86 2.65 -13.97
C PRO A 306 13.57 3.93 -14.48
N ASP A 307 12.90 5.07 -14.41
CA ASP A 307 13.45 6.37 -14.80
C ASP A 307 12.78 7.52 -14.02
N ALA A 308 13.16 8.77 -14.33
CA ALA A 308 12.68 9.96 -13.63
C ALA A 308 11.14 10.15 -13.67
N THR A 309 10.45 9.63 -14.69
CA THR A 309 9.00 9.75 -14.85
C THR A 309 8.21 8.84 -13.91
N TRP A 310 8.88 7.89 -13.26
CA TRP A 310 8.31 7.02 -12.23
C TRP A 310 8.66 7.47 -10.80
N GLY A 311 9.62 8.38 -10.63
CA GLY A 311 10.10 8.73 -9.29
C GLY A 311 10.66 7.50 -8.57
N LEU A 312 10.42 7.39 -7.27
CA LEU A 312 10.92 6.29 -6.43
C LEU A 312 9.92 5.12 -6.32
N HIS A 313 9.08 4.91 -7.34
CA HIS A 313 7.92 4.00 -7.32
C HIS A 313 8.20 2.60 -6.75
N LEU A 314 9.37 2.01 -7.03
CA LEU A 314 9.73 0.68 -6.50
C LEU A 314 9.99 0.64 -4.98
N MET A 315 10.05 1.81 -4.32
CA MET A 315 10.18 1.96 -2.87
C MET A 315 8.90 2.40 -2.18
N ASP A 316 7.83 2.77 -2.90
CA ASP A 316 6.59 3.34 -2.36
C ASP A 316 6.08 2.58 -1.12
N ALA A 317 6.06 1.24 -1.21
CA ALA A 317 5.58 0.37 -0.12
C ALA A 317 6.55 0.26 1.06
N ASN A 318 7.84 0.17 0.79
CA ASN A 318 8.85 -0.16 1.80
C ASN A 318 9.40 1.06 2.53
N ILE A 319 9.43 2.23 1.87
CA ILE A 319 10.06 3.43 2.42
C ILE A 319 9.36 3.96 3.67
N ALA A 320 8.04 3.74 3.78
CA ALA A 320 7.23 4.13 4.93
C ALA A 320 6.61 2.93 5.66
N LEU A 321 7.09 1.71 5.42
CA LEU A 321 6.43 0.49 5.88
C LEU A 321 6.28 0.45 7.41
N GLY A 322 7.29 0.89 8.17
CA GLY A 322 7.19 0.97 9.62
C GLY A 322 6.14 1.98 10.09
N ASN A 323 6.02 3.14 9.42
CA ASN A 323 4.96 4.11 9.72
C ASN A 323 3.57 3.52 9.44
N LEU A 324 3.40 2.87 8.29
CA LEU A 324 2.13 2.27 7.87
C LEU A 324 1.69 1.14 8.82
N ILE A 325 2.61 0.28 9.25
CA ILE A 325 2.34 -0.77 10.24
C ILE A 325 1.92 -0.18 11.58
N SER A 326 2.62 0.87 12.04
CA SER A 326 2.27 1.59 13.27
C SER A 326 0.86 2.21 13.19
N ILE A 327 0.50 2.77 12.03
CA ILE A 327 -0.84 3.29 11.78
C ILE A 327 -1.86 2.15 11.82
N VAL A 328 -1.66 1.07 11.08
CA VAL A 328 -2.60 -0.08 11.07
C VAL A 328 -2.83 -0.65 12.47
N GLY A 329 -1.80 -0.75 13.31
CA GLY A 329 -1.97 -1.17 14.71
C GLY A 329 -2.86 -0.22 15.52
N LYS A 330 -2.70 1.10 15.34
CA LYS A 330 -3.53 2.13 16.00
C LYS A 330 -4.97 2.14 15.47
N GLU A 331 -5.15 1.96 14.16
CA GLU A 331 -6.46 1.85 13.53
C GLU A 331 -7.18 0.57 13.97
N ALA A 332 -6.47 -0.55 14.12
CA ALA A 332 -7.01 -1.80 14.63
C ALA A 332 -7.54 -1.63 16.06
N ALA A 333 -6.76 -0.98 16.94
CA ALA A 333 -7.19 -0.67 18.30
C ALA A 333 -8.45 0.23 18.32
N ALA A 334 -8.48 1.27 17.48
CA ALA A 334 -9.65 2.14 17.32
C ALA A 334 -10.88 1.39 16.80
N PHE A 335 -10.70 0.46 15.85
CA PHE A 335 -11.78 -0.36 15.31
C PHE A 335 -12.42 -1.25 16.39
N VAL A 336 -11.60 -1.90 17.22
CA VAL A 336 -12.07 -2.72 18.34
C VAL A 336 -12.82 -1.85 19.36
N ALA A 337 -12.25 -0.71 19.74
CA ALA A 337 -12.88 0.21 20.70
C ALA A 337 -14.27 0.66 20.22
N ARG A 338 -14.43 0.99 18.93
CA ARG A 338 -15.75 1.33 18.35
C ARG A 338 -16.73 0.17 18.49
N GLY A 339 -16.32 -1.06 18.19
CA GLY A 339 -17.20 -2.24 18.31
C GLY A 339 -17.70 -2.48 19.74
N VAL A 340 -16.88 -2.21 20.76
CA VAL A 340 -17.28 -2.28 22.17
C VAL A 340 -18.31 -1.20 22.51
N LEU A 341 -18.12 0.03 22.04
CA LEU A 341 -19.08 1.13 22.25
C LEU A 341 -20.43 0.85 21.58
N ASP A 342 -20.41 0.30 20.37
CA ASP A 342 -21.62 -0.09 19.65
C ASP A 342 -22.38 -1.18 20.44
N GLN A 343 -21.70 -2.19 21.00
CA GLN A 343 -22.36 -3.22 21.82
C GLN A 343 -22.88 -2.67 23.17
N GLY A 344 -22.13 -1.78 23.83
CA GLY A 344 -22.54 -1.16 25.09
C GLY A 344 -23.78 -0.27 24.95
N SER A 345 -23.89 0.48 23.85
CA SER A 345 -25.05 1.33 23.57
C SER A 345 -26.33 0.54 23.27
N TYR A 346 -26.23 -0.63 22.63
CA TYR A 346 -27.35 -1.57 22.52
C TYR A 346 -27.77 -2.15 23.89
N GLY A 347 -26.82 -2.43 24.79
CA GLY A 347 -27.09 -2.91 26.15
C GLY A 347 -27.87 -1.91 27.02
N THR A 348 -27.56 -0.62 26.91
CA THR A 348 -28.26 0.44 27.63
C THR A 348 -29.65 0.73 27.06
N GLN A 349 -29.85 0.60 25.74
CA GLN A 349 -31.18 0.75 25.12
C GLN A 349 -32.14 -0.39 25.51
N ILE A 350 -31.65 -1.61 25.67
CA ILE A 350 -32.47 -2.74 26.15
C ILE A 350 -32.91 -2.50 27.61
N GLN A 351 -32.05 -1.96 28.47
CA GLN A 351 -32.41 -1.65 29.86
C GLN A 351 -33.44 -0.52 30.00
N HIS A 352 -33.49 0.43 29.06
CA HIS A 352 -34.50 1.48 29.02
C HIS A 352 -35.80 1.08 28.32
N ALA A 353 -35.81 0.01 27.53
CA ALA A 353 -37.02 -0.55 26.93
C ALA A 353 -37.75 -1.57 27.84
N THR A 354 -37.16 -1.93 28.98
CA THR A 354 -37.73 -2.84 30.00
C THR A 354 -38.06 -2.16 31.33
N ARG A 355 -38.35 -0.85 31.34
CA ARG A 355 -38.88 -0.16 32.53
C ARG A 355 -40.20 0.53 32.25
#